data_AF-A0A7C3GQ65-F1
#
_entry.id   AF-A0A7C3GQ65-F1
#
_cell.length_a   1.000
_cell.length_b   1.000
_cell.length_c   1.000
_cell.angle_alpha   90.00
_cell.angle_beta   90.00
_cell.angle_gamma   90.00
#
_symmetry.space_group_name_H-M   'P 1'
#
loop_
_entity.id
_entity.type
_entity.pdbx_description
1 polymer ?
#
loop_
_entity_poly.entity_id
_entity_poly.type
_entity_poly.pdbx_seq_one_letter_code
_entity_poly.pdbx_strand_id
1 'polypeptide(L)'
;MMSRFFVCFLLVIATNVSIAGIYKYTDEEGNVHFTDKPISGAKKIKENKPSVAPAPKSSFNPSSTKKPRTRTTVKVFKMEVREQPKQKPKPKAKRYKSIKIVSPEHDQAYRSNNGNVEIVYSISPPLQTKFKHKIKLVFDGKKLPGQWESSTISLTNLDRGTHTISAIVVDKKGKKLIQSSTTTFHLLRHSVLLGR
;
A
#
# COMPACT_ATOMS: atom_id res chain seq x y z
N MET A 1 -22.57 42.35 33.64
CA MET A 1 -23.26 41.88 32.42
C MET A 1 -22.26 41.55 31.30
N MET A 2 -21.19 40.78 31.58
CA MET A 2 -20.12 40.47 30.60
C MET A 2 -19.70 38.98 30.58
N SER A 3 -20.05 38.19 31.60
CA SER A 3 -19.76 36.74 31.66
C SER A 3 -20.57 35.91 30.64
N ARG A 4 -21.73 36.41 30.21
CA ARG A 4 -22.60 35.72 29.23
C ARG A 4 -22.08 35.77 27.78
N PHE A 5 -21.24 36.74 27.44
CA PHE A 5 -20.58 36.81 26.13
C PHE A 5 -19.38 35.87 26.02
N PHE A 6 -18.70 35.59 27.14
CA PHE A 6 -17.53 34.71 27.15
C PHE A 6 -17.90 33.22 27.00
N VAL A 7 -19.08 32.82 27.49
CA VAL A 7 -19.59 31.44 27.34
C VAL A 7 -20.02 31.13 25.90
N CYS A 8 -20.50 32.12 25.14
CA CYS A 8 -20.84 31.93 23.73
C CYS A 8 -19.59 31.84 22.82
N PHE A 9 -18.48 32.49 23.18
CA PHE A 9 -17.23 32.41 22.40
C PHE A 9 -16.46 31.10 22.63
N LEU A 10 -16.60 30.48 23.82
CA LEU A 10 -15.98 29.19 24.14
C LEU A 10 -16.72 27.98 23.52
N LEU A 11 -17.96 28.15 23.04
CA LEU A 11 -18.78 27.06 22.50
C LEU A 11 -18.63 26.86 20.97
N VAL A 12 -17.89 27.74 20.28
CA VAL A 12 -17.74 27.71 18.80
C VAL A 12 -16.48 26.94 18.35
N ILE A 13 -15.61 26.53 19.28
CA ILE A 13 -14.34 25.86 18.97
C ILE A 13 -14.48 24.33 18.85
N ALA A 14 -15.64 23.76 19.18
CA ALA A 14 -15.89 22.33 19.03
C ALA A 14 -16.72 22.05 17.78
N THR A 15 -16.08 21.73 16.66
CA THR A 15 -16.46 20.65 15.71
C THR A 15 -15.77 20.83 14.36
N ASN A 16 -14.65 20.12 14.15
CA ASN A 16 -14.23 19.64 12.83
C ASN A 16 -13.34 18.42 13.01
N VAL A 17 -13.94 17.27 13.29
CA VAL A 17 -13.27 15.97 13.10
C VAL A 17 -13.54 15.57 11.66
N SER A 18 -12.57 15.78 10.77
CA SER A 18 -12.61 15.20 9.43
C SER A 18 -12.10 13.76 9.51
N ILE A 19 -13.01 12.79 9.48
CA ILE A 19 -12.68 11.37 9.32
C ILE A 19 -12.58 11.12 7.81
N ALA A 20 -11.38 11.26 7.26
CA ALA A 20 -11.10 10.81 5.90
C ALA A 20 -11.01 9.28 5.90
N GLY A 21 -12.13 8.63 5.56
CA GLY A 21 -12.18 7.19 5.36
C GLY A 21 -11.41 6.79 4.10
N ILE A 22 -10.39 5.95 4.26
CA ILE A 22 -9.68 5.33 3.14
C ILE A 22 -10.50 4.10 2.70
N TYR A 23 -11.05 4.14 1.49
CA TYR A 23 -11.84 3.05 0.93
C TYR A 23 -10.93 2.08 0.17
N LYS A 24 -11.03 0.79 0.51
CA LYS A 24 -10.37 -0.33 -0.16
C LYS A 24 -11.46 -1.27 -0.63
N TYR A 25 -11.54 -1.55 -1.93
CA TYR A 25 -12.33 -2.68 -2.43
C TYR A 25 -11.39 -3.77 -2.95
N THR A 26 -11.85 -5.02 -2.85
CA THR A 26 -11.18 -6.22 -3.35
C THR A 26 -12.15 -6.86 -4.32
N ASP A 27 -11.71 -7.13 -5.56
CA ASP A 27 -12.52 -7.89 -6.52
C ASP A 27 -12.46 -9.40 -6.22
N GLU A 28 -13.35 -10.17 -6.87
CA GLU A 28 -13.48 -11.63 -6.72
C GLU A 28 -12.23 -12.41 -7.20
N GLU A 29 -11.23 -11.71 -7.74
CA GLU A 29 -9.96 -12.25 -8.24
C GLU A 29 -8.76 -11.88 -7.35
N GLY A 30 -9.00 -11.14 -6.26
CA GLY A 30 -8.01 -10.83 -5.24
C GLY A 30 -7.06 -9.67 -5.59
N ASN A 31 -7.42 -8.82 -6.56
CA ASN A 31 -6.69 -7.60 -6.88
C ASN A 31 -7.25 -6.40 -6.11
N VAL A 32 -6.37 -5.50 -5.67
CA VAL A 32 -6.73 -4.34 -4.84
C VAL A 32 -6.62 -3.08 -5.66
N HIS A 33 -7.74 -2.37 -5.81
CA HIS A 33 -7.83 -1.12 -6.55
C HIS A 33 -8.01 0.07 -5.58
N PHE A 34 -7.27 1.16 -5.81
CA PHE A 34 -7.38 2.43 -5.09
C PHE A 34 -7.72 3.54 -6.10
N THR A 35 -8.73 4.35 -5.81
CA THR A 35 -9.09 5.53 -6.62
C THR A 35 -9.40 6.72 -5.72
N ASP A 36 -8.98 7.91 -6.16
CA ASP A 36 -9.04 9.18 -5.41
C ASP A 36 -9.71 10.30 -6.23
N LYS A 37 -10.70 9.96 -7.07
CA LYS A 37 -11.54 10.97 -7.74
C LYS A 37 -13.03 10.62 -7.61
N PRO A 38 -13.86 11.55 -7.08
CA PRO A 38 -15.31 11.34 -7.04
C PRO A 38 -15.91 11.52 -8.44
N ILE A 39 -16.78 10.59 -8.84
CA ILE A 39 -17.58 10.69 -10.07
C ILE A 39 -19.05 10.88 -9.67
N SER A 40 -19.68 11.88 -10.26
CA SER A 40 -21.10 12.25 -10.18
C SER A 40 -22.02 11.07 -10.52
N GLY A 41 -23.00 10.78 -9.65
CA GLY A 41 -24.04 9.78 -9.93
C GLY A 41 -24.58 9.01 -8.71
N ALA A 42 -24.78 9.67 -7.58
CA ALA A 42 -25.32 9.05 -6.37
C ALA A 42 -26.79 8.61 -6.55
N LYS A 43 -27.11 7.36 -6.17
CA LYS A 43 -28.45 6.97 -5.74
C LYS A 43 -28.37 6.42 -4.32
N LYS A 44 -29.00 7.14 -3.39
CA LYS A 44 -29.00 6.90 -1.93
C LYS A 44 -29.64 5.56 -1.59
N ILE A 45 -29.03 4.80 -0.69
CA ILE A 45 -29.73 3.77 0.10
C ILE A 45 -29.33 3.94 1.57
N LYS A 46 -30.35 4.00 2.43
CA LYS A 46 -30.36 4.41 3.83
C LYS A 46 -29.49 3.53 4.73
N GLU A 47 -28.95 4.20 5.75
CA GLU A 47 -28.32 3.68 6.96
C GLU A 47 -29.10 2.52 7.61
N ASN A 48 -28.39 1.47 8.03
CA ASN A 48 -28.63 0.88 9.34
C ASN A 48 -27.41 0.08 9.85
N LYS A 49 -27.16 0.30 11.14
CA LYS A 49 -26.14 -0.20 12.10
C LYS A 49 -25.40 -1.53 11.81
N PRO A 50 -24.15 -1.68 12.30
CA PRO A 50 -23.38 -2.91 12.13
C PRO A 50 -24.01 -4.06 12.94
N SER A 51 -24.42 -5.13 12.24
CA SER A 51 -24.85 -6.39 12.84
C SER A 51 -23.68 -7.36 12.87
N VAL A 52 -23.35 -7.86 14.06
CA VAL A 52 -22.35 -8.90 14.31
C VAL A 52 -22.92 -10.24 13.84
N ALA A 53 -22.27 -10.89 12.88
CA ALA A 53 -22.63 -12.24 12.46
C ALA A 53 -21.79 -13.30 13.21
N PRO A 54 -22.41 -14.33 13.81
CA PRO A 54 -21.72 -15.38 14.56
C PRO A 54 -21.17 -16.50 13.65
N ALA A 55 -20.20 -17.25 14.19
CA ALA A 55 -19.46 -18.33 13.53
C ALA A 55 -20.36 -19.45 12.96
N PRO A 56 -19.99 -20.05 11.80
CA PRO A 56 -20.75 -21.15 11.23
C PRO A 56 -20.51 -22.46 12.02
N LYS A 57 -21.59 -23.01 12.57
CA LYS A 57 -21.64 -24.41 13.05
C LYS A 57 -21.93 -25.32 11.86
N SER A 58 -21.06 -26.30 11.65
CA SER A 58 -21.23 -27.38 10.68
C SER A 58 -22.37 -28.30 11.15
N SER A 59 -23.44 -28.40 10.36
CA SER A 59 -24.49 -29.40 10.52
C SER A 59 -24.23 -30.57 9.57
N PHE A 60 -24.25 -31.76 10.14
CA PHE A 60 -24.09 -33.06 9.49
C PHE A 60 -25.50 -33.64 9.29
N ASN A 61 -25.87 -34.11 8.10
CA ASN A 61 -26.94 -35.10 7.97
C ASN A 61 -26.81 -35.96 6.69
N PRO A 62 -27.24 -37.24 6.71
CA PRO A 62 -26.64 -38.31 5.92
C PRO A 62 -27.55 -38.87 4.80
N SER A 63 -26.99 -39.90 4.16
CA SER A 63 -27.66 -41.00 3.45
C SER A 63 -28.08 -40.77 2.00
N SER A 64 -27.27 -41.36 1.10
CA SER A 64 -27.78 -41.98 -0.12
C SER A 64 -27.24 -43.41 -0.20
N THR A 65 -28.16 -44.31 -0.52
CA THR A 65 -28.12 -45.76 -0.45
C THR A 65 -27.59 -46.39 -1.74
N LYS A 66 -26.89 -47.53 -1.60
CA LYS A 66 -27.11 -48.82 -2.31
C LYS A 66 -25.79 -49.56 -2.61
N LYS A 67 -25.70 -50.77 -2.05
CA LYS A 67 -24.86 -51.92 -2.47
C LYS A 67 -25.47 -52.52 -3.76
N PRO A 68 -24.74 -53.32 -4.59
CA PRO A 68 -24.19 -54.61 -4.17
C PRO A 68 -22.81 -55.05 -4.76
N ARG A 69 -22.17 -55.94 -3.98
CA ARG A 69 -21.12 -56.96 -4.25
C ARG A 69 -20.48 -57.07 -5.64
N THR A 70 -19.15 -57.27 -5.67
CA THR A 70 -18.51 -58.52 -6.15
C THR A 70 -17.07 -58.64 -5.59
N ARG A 71 -16.73 -59.86 -5.14
CA ARG A 71 -15.39 -60.30 -4.71
C ARG A 71 -14.43 -60.28 -5.91
N THR A 72 -13.22 -59.79 -5.73
CA THR A 72 -12.02 -60.42 -6.32
C THR A 72 -10.82 -60.05 -5.46
N THR A 73 -10.20 -61.09 -4.93
CA THR A 73 -8.97 -61.08 -4.16
C THR A 73 -7.83 -60.66 -5.06
N VAL A 74 -7.24 -59.49 -4.83
CA VAL A 74 -5.87 -59.21 -5.28
C VAL A 74 -5.09 -58.74 -4.06
N LYS A 75 -4.26 -59.64 -3.52
CA LYS A 75 -3.16 -59.28 -2.63
C LYS A 75 -2.16 -58.47 -3.46
N VAL A 76 -2.35 -57.15 -3.53
CA VAL A 76 -1.29 -56.23 -3.96
C VAL A 76 -0.53 -55.81 -2.72
N PHE A 77 0.77 -56.09 -2.73
CA PHE A 77 1.76 -55.63 -1.78
C PHE A 77 1.47 -54.18 -1.34
N LYS A 78 1.10 -53.99 -0.07
CA LYS A 78 1.06 -52.67 0.56
C LYS A 78 2.50 -52.27 0.82
N MET A 79 3.15 -51.73 -0.21
CA MET A 79 4.38 -50.97 -0.05
C MET A 79 3.99 -49.73 0.74
N GLU A 80 4.27 -49.76 2.04
CA GLU A 80 4.11 -48.62 2.94
C GLU A 80 5.15 -47.58 2.53
N VAL A 81 4.80 -46.77 1.53
CA VAL A 81 5.50 -45.52 1.26
C VAL A 81 5.25 -44.67 2.48
N ARG A 82 6.24 -44.66 3.38
CA ARG A 82 6.34 -43.72 4.48
C ARG A 82 6.24 -42.32 3.87
N GLU A 83 5.05 -41.73 3.94
CA GLU A 83 4.81 -40.36 3.52
C GLU A 83 5.67 -39.47 4.43
N GLN A 84 6.87 -39.14 3.97
CA GLN A 84 7.60 -38.01 4.51
C GLN A 84 6.68 -36.80 4.34
N PRO A 85 6.41 -36.03 5.41
CA PRO A 85 5.53 -34.88 5.31
C PRO A 85 6.14 -33.92 4.28
N LYS A 86 5.52 -33.84 3.10
CA LYS A 86 5.85 -32.84 2.07
C LYS A 86 5.70 -31.48 2.73
N GLN A 87 6.82 -30.92 3.17
CA GLN A 87 6.89 -29.55 3.65
C GLN A 87 6.31 -28.67 2.55
N LYS A 88 5.15 -28.07 2.81
CA LYS A 88 4.53 -27.10 1.91
C LYS A 88 5.62 -26.09 1.50
N PRO A 89 5.87 -25.89 0.20
CA PRO A 89 6.95 -25.01 -0.24
C PRO A 89 6.71 -23.62 0.36
N LYS A 90 7.70 -23.14 1.13
CA LYS A 90 7.64 -21.78 1.70
C LYS A 90 7.46 -20.78 0.55
N PRO A 91 6.53 -19.81 0.67
CA PRO A 91 6.30 -18.83 -0.38
C PRO A 91 7.59 -18.07 -0.66
N LYS A 92 7.99 -17.98 -1.93
CA LYS A 92 9.19 -17.26 -2.39
C LYS A 92 8.80 -15.89 -2.96
N ALA A 93 9.64 -14.88 -2.73
CA ALA A 93 9.43 -13.55 -3.31
C ALA A 93 9.63 -13.58 -4.83
N LYS A 94 8.78 -12.87 -5.57
CA LYS A 94 8.95 -12.66 -7.02
C LYS A 94 10.12 -11.72 -7.28
N ARG A 95 10.81 -11.83 -8.42
CA ARG A 95 11.84 -10.86 -8.82
C ARG A 95 11.18 -9.61 -9.41
N TYR A 96 11.68 -8.43 -9.05
CA TYR A 96 11.25 -7.17 -9.68
C TYR A 96 11.74 -7.08 -11.12
N LYS A 97 10.85 -6.63 -12.00
CA LYS A 97 11.11 -6.45 -13.43
C LYS A 97 11.48 -5.00 -13.74
N SER A 98 10.77 -4.04 -13.15
CA SER A 98 10.99 -2.62 -13.40
C SER A 98 10.65 -1.75 -12.19
N ILE A 99 11.32 -0.60 -12.11
CA ILE A 99 10.98 0.52 -11.23
C ILE A 99 11.32 1.83 -11.97
N LYS A 100 10.41 2.80 -11.95
CA LYS A 100 10.58 4.10 -12.61
C LYS A 100 9.95 5.20 -11.76
N ILE A 101 10.62 6.33 -11.61
CA ILE A 101 10.03 7.55 -11.04
C ILE A 101 9.13 8.19 -12.10
N VAL A 102 7.87 8.44 -11.72
CA VAL A 102 6.82 9.03 -12.57
C VAL A 102 6.66 10.52 -12.26
N SER A 103 6.78 10.91 -10.98
CA SER A 103 6.79 12.30 -10.56
C SER A 103 7.92 12.52 -9.54
N PRO A 104 8.68 13.62 -9.61
CA PRO A 104 8.74 14.57 -10.73
C PRO A 104 9.10 13.87 -12.06
N GLU A 105 8.65 14.44 -13.17
CA GLU A 105 9.11 14.03 -14.50
C GLU A 105 10.59 14.43 -14.69
N HIS A 106 11.25 13.81 -15.66
CA HIS A 106 12.63 14.16 -15.98
C HIS A 106 12.69 15.60 -16.51
N ASP A 107 13.62 16.38 -15.97
CA ASP A 107 13.85 17.81 -16.21
C ASP A 107 12.63 18.70 -15.90
N GLN A 108 11.69 18.23 -15.09
CA GLN A 108 10.52 19.01 -14.71
C GLN A 108 10.91 20.23 -13.87
N ALA A 109 10.39 21.41 -14.26
CA ALA A 109 10.34 22.57 -13.38
C ALA A 109 9.21 22.41 -12.35
N TYR A 110 9.56 21.97 -11.14
CA TYR A 110 8.61 21.73 -10.05
C TYR A 110 8.52 22.98 -9.17
N ARG A 111 7.37 23.64 -9.09
CA ARG A 111 7.19 24.81 -8.22
C ARG A 111 6.64 24.40 -6.87
N SER A 112 7.37 24.69 -5.80
CA SER A 112 6.95 24.40 -4.43
C SER A 112 7.61 25.35 -3.46
N ASN A 113 6.90 26.41 -3.07
CA ASN A 113 7.48 27.47 -2.24
C ASN A 113 7.93 27.00 -0.84
N ASN A 114 7.24 26.01 -0.27
CA ASN A 114 7.59 25.38 1.00
C ASN A 114 8.68 24.30 0.87
N GLY A 115 9.15 24.01 -0.35
CA GLY A 115 10.17 23.00 -0.60
C GLY A 115 9.65 21.55 -0.48
N ASN A 116 8.32 21.34 -0.54
CA ASN A 116 7.75 20.00 -0.49
C ASN A 116 7.62 19.42 -1.90
N VAL A 117 8.17 18.24 -2.11
CA VAL A 117 8.14 17.53 -3.40
C VAL A 117 7.59 16.13 -3.18
N GLU A 118 6.62 15.75 -3.99
CA GLU A 118 6.04 14.42 -3.97
C GLU A 118 6.75 13.54 -5.00
N ILE A 119 7.42 12.49 -4.51
CA ILE A 119 8.05 11.48 -5.34
C ILE A 119 7.05 10.34 -5.55
N VAL A 120 6.61 10.16 -6.80
CA VAL A 120 5.74 9.06 -7.21
C VAL A 120 6.52 8.11 -8.10
N TYR A 121 6.45 6.81 -7.83
CA TYR A 121 7.11 5.80 -8.66
C TYR A 121 6.17 4.65 -9.02
N SER A 122 6.44 4.05 -10.18
CA SER A 122 5.81 2.82 -10.65
C SER A 122 6.79 1.65 -10.50
N ILE A 123 6.31 0.52 -10.00
CA ILE A 123 7.10 -0.69 -9.79
C ILE A 123 6.31 -1.93 -10.22
N SER A 124 6.99 -2.86 -10.89
CA SER A 124 6.39 -4.14 -11.29
C SER A 124 7.32 -5.32 -10.97
N PRO A 125 6.84 -6.37 -10.26
CA PRO A 125 5.56 -6.46 -9.54
C PRO A 125 5.43 -5.42 -8.40
N PRO A 126 4.23 -5.25 -7.79
CA PRO A 126 4.05 -4.37 -6.63
C PRO A 126 5.05 -4.67 -5.51
N LEU A 127 5.36 -3.66 -4.69
CA LEU A 127 6.29 -3.81 -3.58
C LEU A 127 5.85 -4.97 -2.68
N GLN A 128 6.78 -5.87 -2.36
CA GLN A 128 6.49 -7.13 -1.70
C GLN A 128 6.71 -6.98 -0.20
N THR A 129 5.83 -6.20 0.44
CA THR A 129 5.87 -5.90 1.87
C THR A 129 5.74 -7.17 2.73
N LYS A 130 5.06 -8.21 2.24
CA LYS A 130 5.02 -9.56 2.86
C LYS A 130 6.42 -10.15 3.10
N PHE A 131 7.41 -9.80 2.27
CA PHE A 131 8.80 -10.21 2.39
C PHE A 131 9.70 -9.16 3.06
N LYS A 132 9.10 -8.12 3.65
CA LYS A 132 9.79 -6.97 4.28
C LYS A 132 10.72 -6.22 3.31
N HIS A 133 10.36 -6.17 2.03
CA HIS A 133 11.04 -5.31 1.06
C HIS A 133 10.62 -3.85 1.28
N LYS A 134 11.55 -2.92 1.08
CA LYS A 134 11.34 -1.49 1.29
C LYS A 134 11.98 -0.67 0.18
N ILE A 135 11.56 0.58 0.04
CA ILE A 135 12.19 1.58 -0.82
C ILE A 135 13.15 2.44 -0.02
N LYS A 136 14.31 2.72 -0.60
CA LYS A 136 15.22 3.79 -0.20
C LYS A 136 15.35 4.77 -1.36
N LEU A 137 15.50 6.04 -1.04
CA LEU A 137 15.74 7.09 -2.02
C LEU A 137 17.20 7.50 -2.00
N VAL A 138 17.74 7.82 -3.18
CA VAL A 138 19.02 8.50 -3.34
C VAL A 138 18.73 9.89 -3.88
N PHE A 139 19.02 10.91 -3.11
CA PHE A 139 18.79 12.31 -3.43
C PHE A 139 20.15 13.01 -3.53
N ASP A 140 20.45 13.63 -4.67
CA ASP A 140 21.73 14.31 -4.96
C ASP A 140 22.95 13.43 -4.67
N GLY A 141 22.87 12.17 -5.13
CA GLY A 141 23.90 11.14 -4.92
C GLY A 141 23.97 10.58 -3.48
N LYS A 142 23.21 11.13 -2.52
CA LYS A 142 23.21 10.69 -1.13
C LYS A 142 22.01 9.80 -0.83
N LYS A 143 22.25 8.65 -0.18
CA LYS A 143 21.17 7.78 0.31
C LYS A 143 20.46 8.45 1.47
N LEU A 144 19.14 8.65 1.35
CA LEU A 144 18.34 9.15 2.45
C LEU A 144 18.20 8.08 3.54
N PRO A 145 18.12 8.49 4.83
CA PRO A 145 18.00 7.56 5.95
C PRO A 145 16.65 6.85 6.01
N GLY A 146 15.62 7.43 5.38
CA GLY A 146 14.26 6.90 5.37
C GLY A 146 14.10 5.58 4.60
N GLN A 147 13.03 4.86 4.95
CA GLN A 147 12.59 3.67 4.23
C GLN A 147 11.07 3.72 4.08
N TRP A 148 10.57 3.46 2.88
CA TRP A 148 9.16 3.62 2.55
C TRP A 148 8.57 2.35 1.95
N GLU A 149 7.26 2.19 2.10
CA GLU A 149 6.50 1.08 1.53
C GLU A 149 5.43 1.56 0.53
N SER A 150 5.14 2.88 0.52
CA SER A 150 4.19 3.54 -0.37
C SER A 150 4.83 3.93 -1.70
N SER A 151 4.06 3.87 -2.79
CA SER A 151 4.42 4.38 -4.12
C SER A 151 4.59 5.90 -4.20
N THR A 152 4.09 6.60 -3.17
CA THR A 152 4.17 8.05 -3.00
C THR A 152 4.99 8.37 -1.75
N ILE A 153 6.00 9.22 -1.90
CA ILE A 153 6.90 9.64 -0.83
C ILE A 153 7.04 11.17 -0.86
N SER A 154 6.67 11.84 0.21
CA SER A 154 6.88 13.28 0.34
C SER A 154 8.24 13.60 0.93
N LEU A 155 9.04 14.38 0.20
CA LEU A 155 10.24 15.04 0.71
C LEU A 155 9.86 16.47 1.08
N THR A 156 10.36 16.95 2.22
CA THR A 156 10.04 18.27 2.76
C THR A 156 11.29 19.11 2.91
N ASN A 157 11.10 20.43 2.87
CA ASN A 157 12.15 21.42 3.05
C ASN A 157 13.36 21.22 2.12
N LEU A 158 13.11 20.85 0.86
CA LEU A 158 14.14 20.82 -0.16
C LEU A 158 14.52 22.24 -0.58
N ASP A 159 15.81 22.46 -0.81
CA ASP A 159 16.32 23.73 -1.31
C ASP A 159 15.89 23.94 -2.76
N ARG A 160 15.86 25.20 -3.22
CA ARG A 160 15.62 25.50 -4.63
C ARG A 160 16.82 25.06 -5.47
N GLY A 161 16.58 24.77 -6.75
CA GLY A 161 17.64 24.46 -7.71
C GLY A 161 17.44 23.10 -8.38
N THR A 162 18.52 22.60 -8.99
CA THR A 162 18.50 21.32 -9.70
C THR A 162 18.82 20.20 -8.75
N HIS A 163 17.97 19.18 -8.73
CA HIS A 163 18.12 17.99 -7.91
C HIS A 163 18.05 16.73 -8.74
N THR A 164 18.64 15.67 -8.22
CA THR A 164 18.59 14.33 -8.79
C THR A 164 18.03 13.34 -7.79
N ILE A 165 17.18 12.43 -8.26
CA ILE A 165 16.53 11.44 -7.41
C ILE A 165 16.51 10.07 -8.09
N SER A 166 16.72 9.01 -7.32
CA SER A 166 16.46 7.63 -7.75
C SER A 166 15.89 6.80 -6.60
N ALA A 167 15.12 5.76 -6.95
CA ALA A 167 14.51 4.84 -6.01
C ALA A 167 15.20 3.48 -6.06
N ILE A 168 15.50 2.92 -4.88
CA ILE A 168 16.15 1.63 -4.71
C ILE A 168 15.22 0.72 -3.92
N VAL A 169 14.91 -0.44 -4.46
CA VAL A 169 14.25 -1.50 -3.68
C VAL A 169 15.31 -2.29 -2.93
N VAL A 170 15.12 -2.44 -1.63
CA VAL A 170 16.00 -3.22 -0.75
C VAL A 170 15.24 -4.36 -0.06
N ASP A 171 15.95 -5.45 0.22
CA ASP A 171 15.42 -6.55 1.02
C ASP A 171 15.44 -6.24 2.54
N LYS A 172 14.99 -7.20 3.36
CA LYS A 172 15.03 -7.10 4.83
C LYS A 172 16.44 -6.78 5.39
N LYS A 173 17.50 -7.22 4.70
CA LYS A 173 18.89 -7.02 5.09
C LYS A 173 19.50 -5.74 4.51
N GLY A 174 18.73 -4.96 3.75
CA GLY A 174 19.20 -3.76 3.08
C GLY A 174 19.93 -4.01 1.76
N LYS A 175 19.94 -5.25 1.25
CA LYS A 175 20.55 -5.58 -0.04
C LYS A 175 19.71 -4.98 -1.17
N LYS A 176 20.36 -4.30 -2.11
CA LYS A 176 19.74 -3.76 -3.32
C LYS A 176 19.22 -4.88 -4.21
N LEU A 177 17.94 -4.82 -4.57
CA LEU A 177 17.26 -5.77 -5.47
C LEU A 177 17.11 -5.20 -6.88
N ILE A 178 16.72 -3.93 -6.99
CA ILE A 178 16.62 -3.17 -8.24
C ILE A 178 16.71 -1.67 -7.91
N GLN A 179 17.07 -0.86 -8.91
CA GLN A 179 17.17 0.60 -8.79
C GLN A 179 16.60 1.23 -10.07
N SER A 180 15.93 2.38 -9.93
CA SER A 180 15.42 3.14 -11.06
C SER A 180 16.55 3.88 -11.79
N SER A 181 16.25 4.42 -12.98
CA SER A 181 17.04 5.51 -13.52
C SER A 181 17.05 6.71 -12.57
N THR A 182 18.09 7.54 -12.70
CA THR A 182 18.15 8.84 -12.04
C THR A 182 17.26 9.83 -12.78
N THR A 183 16.40 10.52 -12.06
CA THR A 183 15.55 11.60 -12.57
C THR A 183 16.11 12.93 -12.08
N THR A 184 16.37 13.86 -12.98
CA THR A 184 16.71 15.25 -12.66
C THR A 184 15.44 16.08 -12.64
N PHE A 185 15.33 17.05 -11.74
CA PHE A 185 14.23 18.02 -11.73
C PHE A 185 14.70 19.36 -11.14
N HIS A 186 13.95 20.43 -11.38
CA HIS A 186 14.31 21.79 -10.96
C HIS A 186 13.27 22.34 -9.98
N LEU A 187 13.63 22.50 -8.71
CA LEU A 187 12.76 23.03 -7.67
C LEU A 187 12.75 24.56 -7.67
N LEU A 188 11.57 25.15 -7.87
CA LEU A 188 11.35 26.59 -7.84
C LEU A 188 10.69 26.99 -6.51
N ARG A 189 11.30 27.95 -5.81
CA ARG A 189 10.79 28.55 -4.56
C ARG A 189 10.75 30.08 -4.70
N HIS A 190 9.73 30.73 -4.16
CA HIS A 190 9.79 32.18 -3.96
C HIS A 190 10.89 32.52 -2.94
N SER A 191 11.65 33.57 -3.20
CA SER A 191 12.55 34.14 -2.18
C SER A 191 11.72 34.99 -1.24
N VAL A 192 11.78 34.74 0.06
CA VAL A 192 11.32 35.72 1.05
C VAL A 192 12.48 36.69 1.22
N LEU A 193 12.37 37.88 0.65
CA LEU A 193 13.26 38.98 0.99
C LEU A 193 12.91 39.41 2.42
N LEU A 194 13.76 39.08 3.38
CA LEU A 194 13.71 39.76 4.68
C LEU A 194 14.12 41.21 4.43
N GLY A 195 13.14 42.11 4.39
CA GLY A 195 13.39 43.56 4.45
C GLY A 195 14.12 43.86 5.75
N ARG A 196 15.28 44.53 5.62
CA ARG A 196 16.06 45.07 6.74
C ARG A 196 15.38 46.29 7.33
#